data_AF-A0A956HJ60-F1
#
_entry.id   AF-A0A956HJ60-F1
#
_cell.length_a   1.000
_cell.length_b   1.000
_cell.length_c   1.000
_cell.angle_alpha   90.00
_cell.angle_beta   90.00
_cell.angle_gamma   90.00
#
_symmetry.space_group_name_H-M   'P 1'
#
loop_
_entity.id
_entity.type
_entity.pdbx_description
1 polymer ?
#
loop_
_entity_poly.entity_id
_entity_poly.type
_entity_poly.pdbx_seq_one_letter_code
_entity_poly.pdbx_strand_id
1 'polypeptide(L)'
;MLPRSPRPSPGTTPRLRARLRPRAGRAALLGLALAACNHDEGLVELNWAFVDRNMNPVYPGATGFSIRDSCGFTGPLVDGGASQRYALHAELRVCNTGCDCDDPSCLAIAPQRFPCDRARATVIVPTVETQRFTFETVIVAVSDDVEGCECAVQSPCGETPGPRDRAVNPGLVTDLQVQQFVLATLNLEGSVDADAITTFPLAGCCDATPECQ
;
A
#
# COMPACT_ATOMS: atom_id res chain seq x y z
N MET A 1 21.37 -55.51 8.48
CA MET A 1 22.83 -55.71 8.34
C MET A 1 23.41 -54.50 7.62
N LEU A 2 24.29 -53.77 8.29
CA LEU A 2 25.01 -52.61 7.77
C LEU A 2 26.27 -53.06 7.01
N PRO A 3 26.64 -52.41 5.88
CA PRO A 3 28.03 -52.33 5.47
C PRO A 3 28.62 -50.98 5.86
N ARG A 4 29.58 -51.02 6.78
CA ARG A 4 30.56 -49.95 7.03
C ARG A 4 31.60 -49.96 5.91
N SER A 5 32.04 -48.79 5.45
CA SER A 5 33.31 -48.62 4.72
C SER A 5 33.77 -47.13 4.74
N PRO A 6 35.02 -46.79 4.39
CA PRO A 6 36.07 -46.45 5.36
C PRO A 6 36.44 -44.96 5.44
N ARG A 7 37.32 -44.68 6.41
CA ARG A 7 37.89 -43.40 6.88
C ARG A 7 38.94 -42.76 5.93
N PRO A 8 39.42 -41.52 6.23
CA PRO A 8 39.79 -40.48 5.27
C PRO A 8 41.29 -40.41 4.93
N SER A 9 41.63 -39.67 3.87
CA SER A 9 42.98 -39.18 3.59
C SER A 9 43.12 -37.68 3.90
N PRO A 10 44.21 -37.24 4.58
CA PRO A 10 44.52 -35.84 4.79
C PRO A 10 45.33 -35.30 3.60
N GLY A 11 44.76 -34.34 2.87
CA GLY A 11 45.41 -33.64 1.77
C GLY A 11 45.76 -32.21 2.13
N THR A 12 47.00 -32.00 2.56
CA THR A 12 47.90 -30.90 2.20
C THR A 12 47.31 -29.48 2.08
N THR A 13 47.53 -28.67 3.11
CA THR A 13 47.45 -27.20 3.10
C THR A 13 48.51 -26.55 2.20
N PRO A 14 48.13 -25.58 1.35
CA PRO A 14 49.06 -24.57 0.82
C PRO A 14 48.71 -23.16 1.33
N ARG A 15 49.60 -22.67 2.19
CA ARG A 15 50.16 -21.31 2.27
C ARG A 15 49.22 -20.12 2.00
N LEU A 16 48.78 -19.49 3.11
CA LEU A 16 48.47 -18.07 3.16
C LEU A 16 49.65 -17.26 2.61
N ARG A 17 49.43 -16.58 1.47
CA ARG A 17 50.20 -15.38 1.11
C ARG A 17 49.38 -14.17 1.49
N ALA A 18 49.67 -13.63 2.66
CA ALA A 18 49.23 -12.31 3.07
C ALA A 18 49.80 -11.26 2.11
N ARG A 19 48.97 -10.72 1.22
CA ARG A 19 49.26 -9.47 0.53
C ARG A 19 48.68 -8.34 1.37
N LEU A 20 49.53 -7.71 2.18
CA LEU A 20 49.25 -6.42 2.79
C LEU A 20 49.10 -5.38 1.68
N ARG A 21 47.86 -4.97 1.39
CA ARG A 21 47.55 -3.80 0.58
C ARG A 21 47.35 -2.57 1.48
N PRO A 22 47.77 -1.38 1.03
CA PRO A 22 47.92 -0.19 1.88
C PRO A 22 46.58 0.30 2.43
N ARG A 23 46.60 0.62 3.73
CA ARG A 23 45.55 1.34 4.48
C ARG A 23 45.57 2.81 4.07
N ALA A 24 44.74 3.21 3.11
CA ALA A 24 44.35 4.60 2.92
C ALA A 24 42.93 4.60 2.36
N GLY A 25 41.94 4.98 3.20
CA GLY A 25 40.54 5.00 2.79
C GLY A 25 39.53 4.59 3.87
N ARG A 26 39.87 4.65 5.16
CA ARG A 26 38.89 4.43 6.25
C ARG A 26 38.33 5.71 6.87
N ALA A 27 38.77 6.89 6.44
CA ALA A 27 38.36 8.17 7.04
C ALA A 27 37.19 8.87 6.33
N ALA A 28 36.75 8.40 5.15
CA ALA A 28 35.70 9.07 4.38
C ALA A 28 34.27 8.51 4.61
N LEU A 29 34.13 7.40 5.34
CA LEU A 29 32.84 6.72 5.54
C LEU A 29 32.05 7.20 6.77
N LEU A 30 32.62 8.05 7.63
CA LEU A 30 31.91 8.59 8.81
C LEU A 30 31.19 9.92 8.56
N GLY A 31 31.41 10.59 7.41
CA GLY A 31 30.76 11.87 7.11
C GLY A 31 29.29 11.74 6.67
N LEU A 32 28.89 10.56 6.16
CA LEU A 32 27.56 10.33 5.60
C LEU A 32 26.51 9.87 6.65
N ALA A 33 26.92 9.56 7.88
CA ALA A 33 26.01 9.09 8.92
C ALA A 33 25.29 10.24 9.67
N LEU A 34 25.76 11.49 9.55
CA LEU A 34 25.18 12.64 10.25
C LEU A 34 24.10 13.38 9.44
N ALA A 35 23.94 13.08 8.16
CA ALA A 35 22.92 13.69 7.29
C ALA A 35 21.56 12.95 7.34
N ALA A 36 21.43 11.89 8.14
CA ALA A 36 20.24 11.02 8.15
C ALA A 36 19.32 11.20 9.37
N CYS A 37 19.53 12.23 10.18
CA CYS A 37 18.61 12.61 11.25
C CYS A 37 17.92 13.93 10.87
N ASN A 38 17.02 13.89 9.88
CA ASN A 38 16.07 14.98 9.72
C ASN A 38 15.11 14.89 10.92
N HIS A 39 15.17 15.87 11.81
CA HIS A 39 14.34 15.93 13.02
C HIS A 39 12.94 16.49 12.73
N ASP A 40 12.64 16.77 11.46
CA ASP A 40 11.40 17.42 11.01
C ASP A 40 10.52 16.47 10.17
N GLU A 41 10.89 15.19 10.10
CA GLU A 41 10.19 14.17 9.33
C GLU A 41 9.98 12.89 10.14
N GLY A 42 8.81 12.27 9.95
CA GLY A 42 8.46 10.98 10.50
C GLY A 42 7.97 10.06 9.39
N LEU A 43 8.05 8.75 9.64
CA LEU A 43 7.62 7.74 8.67
C LEU A 43 6.28 7.18 9.12
N VAL A 44 5.29 7.17 8.23
CA VAL A 44 4.01 6.51 8.46
C VAL A 44 3.96 5.25 7.61
N GLU A 45 3.58 4.12 8.22
CA GLU A 45 3.43 2.85 7.51
C GLU A 45 1.95 2.47 7.39
N LEU A 46 1.49 2.26 6.17
CA LEU A 46 0.15 1.77 5.89
C LEU A 46 0.21 0.30 5.49
N ASN A 47 -0.69 -0.51 6.04
CA ASN A 47 -0.96 -1.87 5.64
C ASN A 47 -2.46 -2.00 5.42
N TRP A 48 -2.92 -2.51 4.27
CA TRP A 48 -4.34 -2.53 3.97
C TRP A 48 -4.82 -3.86 3.40
N ALA A 49 -6.12 -4.10 3.57
CA ALA A 49 -6.83 -5.19 2.93
C ALA A 49 -8.18 -4.70 2.40
N PHE A 50 -8.56 -5.18 1.22
CA PHE A 50 -9.92 -5.22 0.70
C PHE A 50 -10.58 -6.53 1.13
N VAL A 51 -11.80 -6.43 1.64
CA VAL A 51 -12.67 -7.56 1.97
C VAL A 51 -14.05 -7.37 1.33
N ASP A 52 -14.79 -8.47 1.18
CA ASP A 52 -16.18 -8.40 0.76
C ASP A 52 -17.10 -8.03 1.94
N ARG A 53 -18.41 -7.92 1.68
CA ARG A 53 -19.41 -7.60 2.71
C ARG A 53 -19.50 -8.60 3.87
N ASN A 54 -18.99 -9.81 3.69
CA ASN A 54 -18.95 -10.89 4.67
C ASN A 54 -17.59 -10.98 5.36
N MET A 55 -16.71 -9.98 5.16
CA MET A 55 -15.35 -9.92 5.67
C MET A 55 -14.42 -11.01 5.12
N ASN A 56 -14.79 -11.63 3.99
CA ASN A 56 -13.89 -12.55 3.30
C ASN A 56 -12.77 -11.76 2.61
N PRO A 57 -11.51 -12.22 2.69
CA PRO A 57 -10.41 -11.56 2.01
C PRO A 57 -10.62 -11.50 0.49
N VAL A 58 -10.54 -10.29 -0.08
CA VAL A 58 -10.47 -10.05 -1.52
C VAL A 58 -9.00 -9.84 -1.89
N TYR A 59 -8.31 -8.95 -1.18
CA TYR A 59 -6.88 -8.69 -1.37
C TYR A 59 -6.29 -8.03 -0.10
N PRO A 60 -5.09 -8.41 0.39
CA PRO A 60 -4.35 -9.60 0.02
C PRO A 60 -4.99 -10.87 0.60
N GLY A 61 -4.71 -12.01 -0.02
CA GLY A 61 -4.98 -13.31 0.62
C GLY A 61 -6.35 -13.93 0.33
N ALA A 62 -7.00 -13.61 -0.80
CA ALA A 62 -8.12 -14.41 -1.29
C ALA A 62 -7.69 -15.87 -1.47
N THR A 63 -8.17 -16.77 -0.62
CA THR A 63 -7.87 -18.20 -0.70
C THR A 63 -8.84 -18.88 -1.67
N GLY A 64 -8.32 -19.52 -2.71
CA GLY A 64 -9.11 -20.26 -3.69
C GLY A 64 -9.39 -19.52 -5.00
N PHE A 65 -8.98 -18.25 -5.11
CA PHE A 65 -9.21 -17.40 -6.27
C PHE A 65 -7.91 -16.84 -6.85
N SER A 66 -7.95 -16.36 -8.09
CA SER A 66 -6.80 -15.83 -8.84
C SER A 66 -6.46 -14.37 -8.53
N ILE A 67 -7.18 -13.71 -7.63
CA ILE A 67 -6.91 -12.32 -7.26
C ILE A 67 -5.60 -12.23 -6.48
N ARG A 68 -4.56 -11.77 -7.17
CA ARG A 68 -3.21 -11.55 -6.62
C ARG A 68 -2.93 -10.11 -6.28
N ASP A 69 -3.72 -9.20 -6.81
CA ASP A 69 -3.61 -7.75 -6.72
C ASP A 69 -5.00 -7.13 -6.91
N SER A 70 -5.12 -5.83 -6.71
CA SER A 70 -6.35 -5.08 -6.96
C SER A 70 -6.37 -4.37 -8.32
N CYS A 71 -5.56 -4.80 -9.30
CA CYS A 71 -5.30 -4.10 -10.57
C CYS A 71 -6.16 -4.56 -11.76
N GLY A 72 -7.31 -5.19 -11.52
CA GLY A 72 -8.03 -5.87 -12.60
C GLY A 72 -9.50 -6.11 -12.33
N PHE A 73 -10.12 -5.19 -11.59
CA PHE A 73 -11.57 -5.19 -11.46
C PHE A 73 -12.20 -4.76 -12.78
N THR A 74 -13.45 -5.13 -12.99
CA THR A 74 -14.22 -4.80 -14.19
C THR A 74 -15.62 -4.35 -13.80
N GLY A 75 -16.09 -3.28 -14.41
CA GLY A 75 -17.44 -2.76 -14.20
C GLY A 75 -17.59 -1.34 -14.72
N PRO A 76 -18.83 -0.82 -14.76
CA PRO A 76 -19.06 0.60 -15.05
C PRO A 76 -18.62 1.46 -13.86
N LEU A 77 -17.89 2.55 -14.13
CA LEU A 77 -17.53 3.55 -13.12
C LEU A 77 -18.59 4.67 -12.98
N VAL A 78 -19.42 4.88 -14.01
CA VAL A 78 -20.49 5.89 -14.02
C VAL A 78 -21.83 5.27 -14.43
N ASP A 79 -22.93 5.91 -14.03
CA ASP A 79 -24.28 5.46 -14.38
C ASP A 79 -24.50 5.42 -15.89
N GLY A 80 -24.90 4.25 -16.41
CA GLY A 80 -25.10 4.04 -17.85
C GLY A 80 -23.81 3.93 -18.67
N GLY A 81 -22.64 4.02 -18.02
CA GLY A 81 -21.33 3.86 -18.67
C GLY A 81 -21.07 2.43 -19.14
N ALA A 82 -20.12 2.28 -20.08
CA ALA A 82 -19.64 0.97 -20.49
C ALA A 82 -18.88 0.29 -19.35
N SER A 83 -18.91 -1.04 -19.32
CA SER A 83 -18.04 -1.80 -18.42
C SER A 83 -16.60 -1.68 -18.90
N GLN A 84 -15.70 -1.30 -18.00
CA GLN A 84 -14.27 -1.15 -18.29
C GLN A 84 -13.42 -1.80 -17.20
N ARG A 85 -12.15 -2.00 -17.49
CA ARG A 85 -11.20 -2.52 -16.52
C ARG A 85 -10.62 -1.38 -15.69
N TYR A 86 -10.41 -1.61 -14.40
CA TYR A 86 -9.83 -0.62 -13.51
C TYR A 86 -9.10 -1.25 -12.33
N ALA A 87 -8.23 -0.46 -11.72
CA ALA A 87 -7.51 -0.80 -10.50
C ALA A 87 -8.13 -0.11 -9.28
N LEU A 88 -8.24 -0.84 -8.16
CA LEU A 88 -8.57 -0.25 -6.86
C LEU A 88 -7.28 0.09 -6.12
N HIS A 89 -7.20 1.34 -5.67
CA HIS A 89 -6.07 1.88 -4.94
C HIS A 89 -6.52 2.30 -3.54
N ALA A 90 -5.65 2.07 -2.55
CA ALA A 90 -5.72 2.80 -1.29
C ALA A 90 -5.04 4.15 -1.48
N GLU A 91 -5.68 5.22 -1.04
CA GLU A 91 -5.09 6.55 -1.00
C GLU A 91 -5.10 7.07 0.43
N LEU A 92 -3.95 7.56 0.88
CA LEU A 92 -3.80 8.23 2.17
C LEU A 92 -3.81 9.74 1.98
N ARG A 93 -4.69 10.42 2.71
CA ARG A 93 -4.74 11.87 2.85
C ARG A 93 -4.30 12.21 4.27
N VAL A 94 -3.34 13.11 4.37
CA VAL A 94 -2.84 13.62 5.65
C VAL A 94 -3.11 15.11 5.67
N CYS A 95 -4.05 15.52 6.52
CA CYS A 95 -4.49 16.89 6.58
C CYS A 95 -4.35 17.47 8.00
N ASN A 96 -4.38 18.79 8.11
CA ASN A 96 -4.30 19.44 9.42
C ASN A 96 -5.54 19.09 10.26
N THR A 97 -5.36 18.89 11.57
CA THR A 97 -6.50 18.52 12.43
C THR A 97 -7.55 19.62 12.44
N GLY A 98 -8.82 19.24 12.28
CA GLY A 98 -9.97 20.15 12.34
C GLY A 98 -10.30 20.86 11.03
N CYS A 99 -9.68 20.47 9.92
CA CYS A 99 -10.10 20.88 8.58
C CYS A 99 -10.52 19.69 7.73
N ASP A 100 -11.07 19.98 6.55
CA ASP A 100 -11.59 19.00 5.60
C ASP A 100 -10.47 18.47 4.70
N CYS A 101 -10.25 17.15 4.71
CA CYS A 101 -9.20 16.49 3.92
C CYS A 101 -9.46 16.54 2.41
N ASP A 102 -10.67 16.93 1.95
CA ASP A 102 -10.96 17.22 0.55
C ASP A 102 -10.46 18.61 0.10
N ASP A 103 -10.17 19.53 1.03
CA ASP A 103 -9.63 20.86 0.72
C ASP A 103 -8.11 20.78 0.48
N PRO A 104 -7.60 21.11 -0.72
CA PRO A 104 -6.16 21.08 -1.01
C PRO A 104 -5.32 21.98 -0.09
N SER A 105 -5.90 23.03 0.47
CA SER A 105 -5.23 23.92 1.42
C SER A 105 -5.12 23.34 2.83
N CYS A 106 -5.94 22.33 3.14
CA CYS A 106 -5.93 21.61 4.42
C CYS A 106 -4.87 20.49 4.45
N LEU A 107 -4.42 20.03 3.28
CA LEU A 107 -3.44 18.95 3.15
C LEU A 107 -2.06 19.34 3.72
N ALA A 108 -1.54 18.51 4.60
CA ALA A 108 -0.18 18.63 5.13
C ALA A 108 0.87 18.11 4.13
N ILE A 109 0.49 17.12 3.32
CA ILE A 109 1.24 16.60 2.17
C ILE A 109 0.27 16.28 1.04
N ALA A 110 0.78 16.20 -0.20
CA ALA A 110 -0.03 15.73 -1.32
C ALA A 110 -0.61 14.32 -1.04
N PRO A 111 -1.82 13.99 -1.55
CA PRO A 111 -2.40 12.67 -1.35
C PRO A 111 -1.47 11.58 -1.87
N GLN A 112 -1.40 10.48 -1.12
CA GLN A 112 -0.49 9.38 -1.42
C GLN A 112 -1.29 8.17 -1.88
N ARG A 113 -1.36 8.00 -3.20
CA ARG A 113 -1.97 6.82 -3.81
C ARG A 113 -0.98 5.67 -3.86
N PHE A 114 -1.40 4.51 -3.34
CA PHE A 114 -0.56 3.34 -3.32
C PHE A 114 -0.82 2.42 -4.52
N PRO A 115 0.21 1.74 -5.05
CA PRO A 115 0.02 0.77 -6.13
C PRO A 115 -0.92 -0.37 -5.75
N CYS A 116 -1.73 -0.82 -6.72
CA CYS A 116 -2.69 -1.92 -6.56
C CYS A 116 -2.03 -3.30 -6.41
N ASP A 117 -0.72 -3.42 -6.67
CA ASP A 117 0.04 -4.67 -6.62
C ASP A 117 0.62 -5.01 -5.24
N ARG A 118 0.44 -4.11 -4.26
CA ARG A 118 0.93 -4.27 -2.89
C ARG A 118 -0.15 -3.87 -1.88
N ALA A 119 0.03 -4.36 -0.65
CA ALA A 119 -0.86 -4.12 0.48
C ALA A 119 -0.14 -3.41 1.64
N ARG A 120 1.06 -2.89 1.38
CA ARG A 120 1.90 -2.21 2.37
C ARG A 120 2.75 -1.13 1.72
N ALA A 121 2.84 0.03 2.36
CA ALA A 121 3.65 1.16 1.89
C ALA A 121 4.05 2.08 3.06
N THR A 122 5.02 2.95 2.79
CA THR A 122 5.49 3.96 3.75
C THR A 122 5.46 5.33 3.13
N VAL A 123 5.10 6.34 3.92
CA VAL A 123 5.02 7.75 3.53
C VAL A 123 5.82 8.59 4.53
N ILE A 124 6.55 9.59 4.03
CA ILE A 124 7.21 10.58 4.87
C ILE A 124 6.22 11.71 5.14
N VAL A 125 6.02 12.03 6.42
CA VAL A 125 5.10 13.08 6.88
C VAL A 125 5.90 14.09 7.70
N PRO A 126 5.68 15.40 7.52
CA PRO A 126 6.32 16.41 8.35
C PRO A 126 5.98 16.21 9.83
N THR A 127 6.93 16.49 10.70
CA THR A 127 6.74 16.40 12.15
C THR A 127 6.90 17.74 12.81
N VAL A 128 5.95 18.09 13.66
CA VAL A 128 6.03 19.26 14.54
C VAL A 128 5.65 18.79 15.94
N GLU A 129 6.47 19.09 16.95
CA GLU A 129 6.43 18.50 18.32
C GLU A 129 5.07 18.57 19.05
N THR A 130 4.10 19.31 18.53
CA THR A 130 2.76 19.45 19.12
C THR A 130 1.62 19.27 18.12
N GLN A 131 1.95 19.09 16.83
CA GLN A 131 0.95 19.00 15.79
C GLN A 131 0.43 17.58 15.66
N ARG A 132 -0.89 17.49 15.53
CA ARG A 132 -1.57 16.28 15.12
C ARG A 132 -2.07 16.48 13.70
N PHE A 133 -2.09 15.39 12.94
CA PHE A 133 -2.70 15.35 11.63
C PHE A 133 -3.89 14.40 11.66
N THR A 134 -4.89 14.71 10.85
CA THR A 134 -5.98 13.80 10.55
C THR A 134 -5.55 12.92 9.39
N PHE A 135 -5.53 11.61 9.62
CA PHE A 135 -5.25 10.60 8.61
C PHE A 135 -6.58 10.07 8.10
N GLU A 136 -6.85 10.29 6.83
CA GLU A 136 -8.01 9.75 6.14
C GLU A 136 -7.54 8.79 5.05
N THR A 137 -8.23 7.67 4.92
CA THR A 137 -7.97 6.71 3.86
C THR A 137 -9.21 6.52 3.01
N VAL A 138 -9.03 6.61 1.70
CA VAL A 138 -10.10 6.42 0.71
C VAL A 138 -9.72 5.31 -0.26
N ILE A 139 -10.74 4.78 -0.94
CA ILE A 139 -10.56 3.82 -2.04
C ILE A 139 -10.76 4.60 -3.33
N VAL A 140 -9.80 4.50 -4.26
CA VAL A 140 -9.89 5.16 -5.57
C VAL A 140 -9.85 4.08 -6.64
N ALA A 141 -10.87 4.02 -7.48
CA ALA A 141 -10.87 3.26 -8.72
C ALA A 141 -10.25 4.10 -9.84
N VAL A 142 -9.26 3.55 -10.54
CA VAL A 142 -8.57 4.21 -11.66
C VAL A 142 -8.74 3.35 -12.91
N SER A 143 -9.31 3.92 -13.97
CA SER A 143 -9.53 3.21 -15.22
C SER A 143 -8.20 2.80 -15.87
N ASP A 144 -8.13 1.55 -16.35
CA ASP A 144 -7.03 1.07 -17.20
C ASP A 144 -7.21 1.53 -18.66
N ASP A 145 -8.46 1.82 -19.04
CA ASP A 145 -8.87 2.01 -20.43
C ASP A 145 -9.02 3.50 -20.81
N VAL A 146 -9.25 4.38 -19.83
CA VAL A 146 -9.54 5.80 -20.04
C VAL A 146 -8.61 6.66 -19.17
N GLU A 147 -7.70 7.39 -19.81
CA GLU A 147 -6.75 8.27 -19.13
C GLU A 147 -7.48 9.37 -18.34
N GLY A 148 -7.10 9.55 -17.07
CA GLY A 148 -7.70 10.55 -16.18
C GLY A 148 -9.08 10.18 -15.62
N CYS A 149 -9.65 9.05 -16.03
CA CYS A 149 -10.90 8.55 -15.45
C CYS A 149 -10.63 7.87 -14.09
N GLU A 150 -11.04 8.54 -13.03
CA GLU A 150 -10.90 8.09 -11.65
C GLU A 150 -12.21 8.26 -10.90
N CYS A 151 -12.38 7.48 -9.84
CA CYS A 151 -13.66 7.35 -9.14
C CYS A 151 -13.36 7.06 -7.66
N ALA A 152 -13.60 8.03 -6.78
CA ALA A 152 -13.48 7.83 -5.34
C ALA A 152 -14.66 6.99 -4.85
N VAL A 153 -14.41 5.75 -4.43
CA VAL A 153 -15.46 4.81 -4.06
C VAL A 153 -16.07 5.22 -2.73
N GLN A 154 -17.39 5.35 -2.72
CA GLN A 154 -18.18 5.75 -1.56
C GLN A 154 -19.20 4.69 -1.17
N SER A 155 -19.83 4.90 -0.01
CA SER A 155 -21.00 4.14 0.40
C SER A 155 -22.13 4.32 -0.64
N PRO A 156 -22.85 3.26 -1.02
CA PRO A 156 -22.87 1.93 -0.43
C PRO A 156 -21.92 0.90 -1.06
N CYS A 157 -21.07 1.27 -2.03
CA CYS A 157 -20.20 0.30 -2.70
C CYS A 157 -18.89 0.04 -1.95
N GLY A 158 -18.36 1.03 -1.26
CA GLY A 158 -17.15 0.91 -0.46
C GLY A 158 -17.33 1.52 0.92
N GLU A 159 -16.81 0.86 1.95
CA GLU A 159 -16.66 1.43 3.28
C GLU A 159 -15.18 1.53 3.61
N THR A 160 -14.76 2.71 4.07
CA THR A 160 -13.40 2.96 4.53
C THR A 160 -13.36 3.23 6.03
N PRO A 161 -12.23 2.94 6.69
CA PRO A 161 -12.03 3.37 8.06
C PRO A 161 -12.11 4.91 8.13
N GLY A 162 -12.94 5.41 9.05
CA GLY A 162 -13.09 6.86 9.22
C GLY A 162 -11.80 7.56 9.66
N PRO A 163 -11.72 8.89 9.49
CA PRO A 163 -10.50 9.65 9.77
C PRO A 163 -10.00 9.52 11.20
N ARG A 164 -8.68 9.59 11.39
CA ARG A 164 -8.04 9.44 12.72
C ARG A 164 -6.96 10.48 12.97
N ASP A 165 -7.07 11.17 14.09
CA ASP A 165 -6.04 12.11 14.51
C ASP A 165 -4.84 11.39 15.12
N ARG A 166 -3.65 11.74 14.66
CA ARG A 166 -2.37 11.15 15.09
C ARG A 166 -1.28 12.20 15.20
N ALA A 167 -0.41 12.02 16.19
CA ALA A 167 0.87 12.74 16.24
C ALA A 167 1.90 11.92 15.47
N VAL A 168 2.75 12.56 14.68
CA VAL A 168 3.87 11.93 14.00
C VAL A 168 5.15 12.38 14.68
N ASN A 169 6.01 11.42 15.06
CA ASN A 169 7.22 11.71 15.81
C ASN A 169 8.46 11.63 14.91
N PRO A 170 9.42 12.55 15.06
CA PRO A 170 10.65 12.56 14.27
C PRO A 170 11.42 11.25 14.37
N GLY A 171 11.90 10.74 13.23
CA GLY A 171 12.76 9.55 13.18
C GLY A 171 12.12 8.25 13.69
N LEU A 172 10.81 8.26 13.99
CA LEU A 172 10.05 7.07 14.36
C LEU A 172 9.19 6.64 13.18
N VAL A 173 9.13 5.31 12.97
CA VAL A 173 8.05 4.72 12.19
C VAL A 173 6.82 4.79 13.06
N THR A 174 6.04 5.85 12.84
CA THR A 174 4.82 6.09 13.54
C THR A 174 3.72 5.28 12.86
N ASP A 175 3.23 4.27 13.58
CA ASP A 175 1.98 3.56 13.34
C ASP A 175 1.99 2.62 12.11
N LEU A 176 1.79 1.33 12.37
CA LEU A 176 1.34 0.36 11.37
C LEU A 176 -0.18 0.49 11.33
N GLN A 177 -0.69 1.32 10.44
CA GLN A 177 -2.14 1.39 10.25
C GLN A 177 -2.59 0.19 9.44
N VAL A 178 -3.16 -0.81 10.12
CA VAL A 178 -3.88 -1.91 9.47
C VAL A 178 -5.27 -1.41 9.12
N GLN A 179 -5.48 -1.05 7.86
CA GLN A 179 -6.76 -0.59 7.33
C GLN A 179 -7.49 -1.73 6.64
N GLN A 180 -8.79 -1.79 6.86
CA GLN A 180 -9.66 -2.76 6.20
C GLN A 180 -10.75 -2.00 5.44
N PHE A 181 -10.72 -2.13 4.12
CA PHE A 181 -11.66 -1.57 3.18
C PHE A 181 -12.71 -2.63 2.83
N VAL A 182 -13.98 -2.29 2.94
CA VAL A 182 -15.06 -3.23 2.62
C VAL A 182 -15.63 -2.88 1.25
N LEU A 183 -15.59 -3.83 0.32
CA LEU A 183 -16.25 -3.76 -0.99
C LEU A 183 -17.67 -4.31 -0.82
N ALA A 184 -18.59 -3.45 -0.43
CA ALA A 184 -19.88 -3.82 0.13
C ALA A 184 -20.87 -4.43 -0.90
N THR A 185 -20.69 -4.16 -2.19
CA THR A 185 -21.49 -4.81 -3.26
C THR A 185 -20.88 -6.10 -3.76
N LEU A 186 -19.64 -6.43 -3.37
CA LEU A 186 -19.00 -7.69 -3.70
C LEU A 186 -19.46 -8.79 -2.71
N ASN A 187 -19.77 -9.97 -3.23
CA ASN A 187 -20.06 -11.16 -2.43
C ASN A 187 -19.32 -12.36 -3.00
N LEU A 188 -18.32 -12.86 -2.27
CA LEU A 188 -17.52 -14.01 -2.70
C LEU A 188 -18.15 -15.35 -2.31
N GLU A 189 -19.18 -15.36 -1.47
CA GLU A 189 -19.80 -16.58 -0.99
C GLU A 189 -20.47 -17.35 -2.13
N GLY A 190 -20.00 -18.58 -2.38
CA GLY A 190 -20.54 -19.46 -3.41
C GLY A 190 -20.05 -19.18 -4.83
N SER A 191 -19.18 -18.19 -5.04
CA SER A 191 -18.54 -18.01 -6.35
C SER A 191 -17.50 -19.09 -6.58
N VAL A 192 -17.70 -19.88 -7.64
CA VAL A 192 -16.69 -20.81 -8.18
C VAL A 192 -16.03 -20.26 -9.45
N ASP A 193 -16.47 -19.08 -9.89
CA ASP A 193 -16.01 -18.43 -11.11
C ASP A 193 -15.07 -17.28 -10.76
N ALA A 194 -13.84 -17.35 -11.27
CA ALA A 194 -12.83 -16.32 -11.06
C ALA A 194 -13.23 -14.97 -11.67
N ASP A 195 -14.00 -14.97 -12.77
CA ASP A 195 -14.39 -13.75 -13.48
C ASP A 195 -15.53 -13.01 -12.76
N ALA A 196 -16.37 -13.74 -12.01
CA ALA A 196 -17.42 -13.14 -11.18
C ALA A 196 -16.87 -12.37 -9.96
N ILE A 197 -15.62 -12.67 -9.57
CA ILE A 197 -14.98 -12.12 -8.37
C ILE A 197 -14.28 -10.79 -8.67
N THR A 198 -13.91 -10.57 -9.93
CA THR A 198 -13.35 -9.30 -10.41
C THR A 198 -14.42 -8.33 -10.93
N THR A 199 -15.67 -8.76 -11.06
CA THR A 199 -16.77 -7.88 -11.48
C THR A 199 -17.27 -7.05 -10.29
N PHE A 200 -17.03 -5.74 -10.32
CA PHE A 200 -17.43 -4.80 -9.28
C PHE A 200 -17.99 -3.53 -9.94
N PRO A 201 -19.31 -3.38 -10.07
CA PRO A 201 -19.90 -2.17 -10.64
C PRO A 201 -19.87 -1.02 -9.61
N LEU A 202 -19.38 0.15 -10.05
CA LEU A 202 -19.26 1.36 -9.22
C LEU A 202 -20.20 2.50 -9.65
N ALA A 203 -20.99 2.29 -10.70
CA ALA A 203 -22.05 3.19 -11.14
C ALA A 203 -22.97 3.60 -9.96
N GLY A 204 -23.13 4.92 -9.77
CA GLY A 204 -23.95 5.50 -8.71
C GLY A 204 -23.34 5.46 -7.31
N CYS A 205 -22.08 5.02 -7.18
CA CYS A 205 -21.37 4.86 -5.91
C CYS A 205 -20.03 5.63 -5.84
N CYS A 206 -19.76 6.52 -6.79
CA CYS A 206 -18.55 7.32 -6.73
C CYS A 206 -18.68 8.69 -7.37
N ASP A 207 -17.83 9.59 -6.89
CA ASP A 207 -17.58 10.88 -7.51
C ASP A 207 -16.55 10.68 -8.61
N ALA A 208 -17.03 10.26 -9.78
CA ALA A 208 -16.20 10.05 -10.95
C ALA A 208 -15.73 11.37 -11.56
N THR A 209 -14.51 11.38 -12.08
CA THR A 209 -14.00 12.52 -12.83
C THR A 209 -14.75 12.68 -14.17
N PRO A 210 -14.82 13.90 -14.74
CA PRO A 210 -15.53 14.15 -16.00
C PRO A 210 -15.05 13.28 -17.17
N GLU A 211 -13.80 12.84 -17.14
CA GLU A 211 -13.17 11.98 -18.13
C GLU A 211 -13.82 10.58 -18.21
N CYS A 212 -14.61 10.19 -17.21
CA CYS A 212 -15.30 8.89 -17.18
C CYS A 212 -16.61 8.84 -18.00
N GLN A 213 -17.07 9.97 -18.57
CA GLN A 213 -18.36 10.08 -19.27
C GLN A 213 -18.29 9.69 -20.75
#